data_AF-A0A0S2K786-F1
#
_entry.id   AF-A0A0S2K786-F1
#
_cell.length_a   1.000
_cell.length_b   1.000
_cell.length_c   1.000
_cell.angle_alpha   90.00
_cell.angle_beta   90.00
_cell.angle_gamma   90.00
#
_symmetry.space_group_name_H-M   'P 1'
#
loop_
_entity.id
_entity.type
_entity.pdbx_description
1 polymer ?
#
loop_
_entity_poly.entity_id
_entity_poly.type
_entity_poly.pdbx_seq_one_letter_code
_entity_poly.pdbx_strand_id
1 'polypeptide(L)'
;MKYTTLLLLFFSFTLFAQSSEHDHSIGTHGMVLFNLEEQLFASHLPMPKGKHAVQLIFNVEVAEHRKKQLLDKLKKHKLITLFPETLSLNALRQGRIMSFLADTYDGHFERGGARIHEADSFKINKIILNKDITLENPNGYFFDIKATEQHCLFVHKIAETPSFDQILSYPCHKQNDYVELIKTDYAEPIMQLGLHVQIGMTQLYLETKDFQ
;
A
#
# COMPACT_ATOMS: atom_id res chain seq x y z
N MET A 1 75.21 -1.10 34.04
CA MET A 1 74.32 -1.03 32.86
C MET A 1 73.23 -2.09 32.99
N LYS A 2 71.97 -1.72 33.19
CA LYS A 2 70.80 -2.58 32.93
C LYS A 2 69.71 -1.70 32.33
N TYR A 3 69.27 -2.06 31.13
CA TYR A 3 68.33 -1.31 30.30
C TYR A 3 66.89 -1.72 30.64
N THR A 4 66.01 -0.74 30.79
CA THR A 4 64.56 -0.94 30.97
C THR A 4 63.89 -0.88 29.60
N THR A 5 63.23 -1.96 29.19
CA THR A 5 62.49 -2.04 27.93
C THR A 5 61.04 -1.58 28.15
N LEU A 6 60.59 -0.59 27.39
CA LEU A 6 59.21 -0.09 27.38
C LEU A 6 58.43 -0.77 26.25
N LEU A 7 57.32 -1.44 26.58
CA LEU A 7 56.45 -2.12 25.62
C LEU A 7 55.28 -1.18 25.26
N LEU A 8 55.17 -0.77 23.99
CA LEU A 8 54.08 0.05 23.45
C LEU A 8 53.03 -0.86 22.80
N LEU A 9 51.84 -0.93 23.43
CA LEU A 9 50.67 -1.62 22.89
C LEU A 9 49.89 -0.66 21.98
N PHE A 10 49.88 -0.94 20.68
CA PHE A 10 49.01 -0.27 19.71
C PHE A 10 47.63 -0.93 19.70
N PHE A 11 46.62 -0.21 20.19
CA PHE A 11 45.22 -0.62 20.11
C PHE A 11 44.62 -0.07 18.82
N SER A 12 44.47 -0.92 17.79
CA SER A 12 43.86 -0.55 16.52
C SER A 12 42.33 -0.51 16.67
N PHE A 13 41.74 0.69 16.75
CA PHE A 13 40.31 0.88 16.61
C PHE A 13 39.92 0.69 15.13
N THR A 14 39.26 -0.42 14.81
CA THR A 14 38.57 -0.58 13.52
C THR A 14 37.30 0.26 13.55
N LEU A 15 37.30 1.41 12.87
CA LEU A 15 36.05 2.11 12.55
C LEU A 15 35.24 1.24 11.57
N PHE A 16 34.13 0.69 12.03
CA PHE A 16 33.10 0.17 11.13
C PHE A 16 32.41 1.37 10.48
N ALA A 17 32.77 1.65 9.21
CA ALA A 17 31.97 2.53 8.38
C ALA A 17 30.64 1.82 8.08
N GLN A 18 29.57 2.25 8.75
CA GLN A 18 28.22 1.80 8.46
C GLN A 18 27.82 2.48 7.14
N SER A 19 27.89 1.73 6.02
CA SER A 19 27.37 2.21 4.75
C SER A 19 25.88 2.50 4.92
N SER A 20 25.47 3.78 4.91
CA SER A 20 24.06 4.09 4.77
C SER A 20 23.68 3.69 3.35
N GLU A 21 23.00 2.56 3.18
CA GLU A 21 22.32 2.29 1.92
C GLU A 21 21.42 3.48 1.62
N HIS A 22 21.59 4.10 0.44
CA HIS A 22 20.69 5.13 -0.02
C HIS A 22 19.32 4.50 -0.26
N ASP A 23 18.30 5.02 0.40
CA ASP A 23 16.94 4.51 0.25
C ASP A 23 16.36 4.87 -1.12
N HIS A 24 16.46 3.94 -2.06
CA HIS A 24 15.96 4.09 -3.43
C HIS A 24 14.43 4.16 -3.52
N SER A 25 13.71 3.97 -2.40
CA SER A 25 12.25 4.07 -2.32
C SER A 25 11.74 5.48 -2.00
N ILE A 26 12.61 6.49 -1.98
CA ILE A 26 12.17 7.88 -1.77
C ILE A 26 11.49 8.43 -3.04
N GLY A 27 10.31 9.02 -2.85
CA GLY A 27 9.58 9.69 -3.92
C GLY A 27 8.17 10.09 -3.51
N THR A 28 7.39 10.54 -4.50
CA THR A 28 5.95 10.67 -4.34
C THR A 28 5.28 9.36 -4.72
N HIS A 29 4.52 8.80 -3.78
CA HIS A 29 3.88 7.51 -3.91
C HIS A 29 2.37 7.69 -3.90
N GLY A 30 1.77 7.88 -5.09
CA GLY A 30 0.32 8.05 -5.22
C GLY A 30 -0.46 6.93 -4.53
N MET A 31 -1.63 7.27 -3.99
CA MET A 31 -2.49 6.31 -3.29
C MET A 31 -3.93 6.45 -3.74
N VAL A 32 -4.69 5.37 -3.72
CA VAL A 32 -6.15 5.40 -3.77
C VAL A 32 -6.71 5.28 -2.35
N LEU A 33 -7.72 6.08 -2.05
CA LEU A 33 -8.47 6.00 -0.82
C LEU A 33 -9.76 5.21 -1.05
N PHE A 34 -10.09 4.31 -0.13
CA PHE A 34 -11.37 3.60 -0.15
C PHE A 34 -12.00 3.53 1.25
N ASN A 35 -13.32 3.35 1.26
CA ASN A 35 -14.11 3.21 2.48
C ASN A 35 -14.46 1.74 2.70
N LEU A 36 -14.28 1.27 3.92
CA LEU A 36 -14.81 -0.01 4.40
C LEU A 36 -15.32 0.19 5.82
N GLU A 37 -16.61 0.01 6.04
CA GLU A 37 -17.26 0.17 7.37
C GLU A 37 -17.00 1.53 8.05
N GLU A 38 -17.11 2.63 7.31
CA GLU A 38 -16.83 4.00 7.80
C GLU A 38 -15.36 4.23 8.23
N GLN A 39 -14.48 3.30 7.89
CA GLN A 39 -13.04 3.42 8.05
C GLN A 39 -12.39 3.73 6.70
N LEU A 40 -11.34 4.54 6.75
CA LEU A 40 -10.58 4.90 5.57
C LEU A 40 -9.36 4.00 5.46
N PHE A 41 -9.12 3.53 4.24
CA PHE A 41 -7.93 2.77 3.89
C PHE A 41 -7.27 3.42 2.69
N ALA A 42 -5.95 3.44 2.70
CA ALA A 42 -5.16 3.83 1.54
C ALA A 42 -4.49 2.59 0.96
N SER A 43 -4.58 2.43 -0.35
CA SER A 43 -3.74 1.52 -1.11
C SER A 43 -2.74 2.35 -1.91
N HIS A 44 -1.46 2.00 -1.85
CA HIS A 44 -0.48 2.51 -2.79
C HIS A 44 -0.95 2.23 -4.23
N LEU A 45 -0.62 3.10 -5.17
CA LEU A 45 -0.80 2.92 -6.61
C LEU A 45 0.50 2.33 -7.19
N PRO A 46 0.68 1.01 -7.17
CA PRO A 46 1.92 0.39 -7.61
C PRO A 46 2.15 0.54 -9.11
N MET A 47 3.43 0.51 -9.47
CA MET A 47 3.85 0.13 -10.82
C MET A 47 4.56 -1.23 -10.75
N PRO A 48 4.48 -2.08 -11.79
CA PRO A 48 5.06 -3.43 -11.75
C PRO A 48 6.57 -3.52 -11.46
N LYS A 49 7.31 -2.42 -11.64
CA LYS A 49 8.79 -2.37 -11.55
C LYS A 49 9.28 -1.10 -10.85
N GLY A 50 10.52 -1.14 -10.40
CA GLY A 50 11.20 0.01 -9.80
C GLY A 50 10.73 0.31 -8.37
N LYS A 51 10.90 1.56 -7.94
CA LYS A 51 10.61 1.99 -6.56
C LYS A 51 9.13 1.92 -6.15
N HIS A 52 8.23 1.68 -7.10
CA HIS A 52 6.79 1.55 -6.89
C HIS A 52 6.33 0.07 -6.88
N ALA A 53 7.25 -0.90 -6.96
CA ALA A 53 6.95 -2.32 -7.05
C ALA A 53 6.55 -2.95 -5.70
N VAL A 54 5.57 -2.36 -5.02
CA VAL A 54 5.06 -2.80 -3.72
C VAL A 54 3.54 -2.68 -3.68
N GLN A 55 2.86 -3.77 -3.32
CA GLN A 55 1.46 -3.75 -2.90
C GLN A 55 1.39 -3.50 -1.40
N LEU A 56 0.85 -2.33 -1.06
CA LEU A 56 0.81 -1.81 0.29
C LEU A 56 -0.57 -1.23 0.56
N ILE A 57 -1.25 -1.77 1.58
CA ILE A 57 -2.58 -1.30 2.02
C ILE A 57 -2.54 -1.10 3.53
N PHE A 58 -3.08 0.02 3.98
CA PHE A 58 -3.12 0.37 5.40
C PHE A 58 -4.35 1.21 5.76
N ASN A 59 -4.80 1.04 7.00
CA ASN A 59 -5.83 1.87 7.61
C ASN A 59 -5.28 3.26 7.94
N VAL A 60 -6.05 4.29 7.63
CA VAL A 60 -5.69 5.69 7.88
C VAL A 60 -6.75 6.45 8.67
N GLU A 61 -6.29 7.38 9.48
CA GLU A 61 -7.07 8.39 10.18
C GLU A 61 -6.77 9.78 9.61
N VAL A 62 -7.77 10.64 9.61
CA VAL A 62 -7.66 12.06 9.28
C VAL A 62 -8.63 12.82 10.19
N ALA A 63 -8.51 14.14 10.28
CA ALA A 63 -9.42 14.95 11.08
C ALA A 63 -10.90 14.63 10.78
N GLU A 64 -11.74 14.51 11.81
CA GLU A 64 -13.11 13.99 11.70
C GLU A 64 -13.99 14.73 10.66
N HIS A 65 -13.87 16.05 10.58
CA HIS A 65 -14.60 16.85 9.59
C HIS A 65 -14.19 16.47 8.16
N ARG A 66 -12.90 16.18 7.94
CA ARG A 66 -12.38 15.71 6.65
C ARG A 66 -12.82 14.28 6.39
N LYS A 67 -12.72 13.40 7.38
CA LYS A 67 -13.17 12.00 7.28
C LYS A 67 -14.61 11.94 6.77
N LYS A 68 -15.53 12.73 7.36
CA LYS A 68 -16.93 12.80 6.91
C LYS A 68 -17.06 13.18 5.43
N GLN A 69 -16.35 14.21 4.99
CA GLN A 69 -16.40 14.66 3.58
C GLN A 69 -15.86 13.61 2.61
N LEU A 70 -14.80 12.90 2.99
CA LEU A 70 -14.23 11.81 2.19
C LEU A 70 -15.20 10.63 2.11
N LEU A 71 -15.78 10.22 3.25
CA LEU A 71 -16.77 9.14 3.30
C LEU A 71 -18.00 9.45 2.44
N ASP A 72 -18.50 10.69 2.46
CA ASP A 72 -19.64 11.12 1.63
C ASP A 72 -19.34 11.03 0.12
N LYS A 73 -18.07 11.18 -0.29
CA LYS A 73 -17.64 10.99 -1.67
C LYS A 73 -17.44 9.52 -2.01
N LEU A 74 -16.76 8.77 -1.15
CA LEU A 74 -16.44 7.35 -1.35
C LEU A 74 -17.71 6.48 -1.41
N LYS A 75 -18.73 6.78 -0.60
CA LYS A 75 -20.05 6.11 -0.65
C LYS A 75 -20.80 6.31 -1.97
N LYS A 76 -20.42 7.33 -2.75
CA LYS A 76 -20.95 7.57 -4.10
C LYS A 76 -20.09 6.90 -5.18
N HIS A 77 -19.22 5.96 -4.79
CA HIS A 77 -18.28 5.25 -5.65
C HIS A 77 -17.37 6.17 -6.48
N LYS A 78 -17.02 7.33 -5.92
CA LYS A 78 -16.03 8.22 -6.54
C LYS A 78 -14.63 7.66 -6.30
N LEU A 79 -13.81 7.64 -7.36
CA LEU A 79 -12.37 7.44 -7.22
C LEU A 79 -11.80 8.64 -6.45
N ILE A 80 -11.17 8.39 -5.31
CA ILE A 80 -10.44 9.41 -4.55
C ILE A 80 -8.99 9.00 -4.51
N THR A 81 -8.10 9.88 -4.96
CA THR A 81 -6.64 9.63 -4.90
C THR A 81 -5.94 10.65 -4.02
N LEU A 82 -4.84 10.23 -3.43
CA LEU A 82 -3.95 11.04 -2.62
C LEU A 82 -2.65 11.28 -3.38
N PHE A 83 -2.22 12.53 -3.40
CA PHE A 83 -0.90 12.94 -3.83
C PHE A 83 -0.11 13.35 -2.59
N PRO A 84 0.68 12.43 -2.00
CA PRO A 84 1.38 12.71 -0.76
C PRO A 84 2.62 13.57 -0.98
N GLU A 85 3.12 14.13 0.11
CA GLU A 85 4.49 14.65 0.18
C GLU A 85 5.52 13.56 -0.19
N THR A 86 6.75 13.98 -0.49
CA THR A 86 7.83 13.04 -0.75
C THR A 86 8.15 12.25 0.53
N LEU A 87 8.09 10.92 0.43
CA LEU A 87 8.35 10.01 1.54
C LEU A 87 9.14 8.79 1.07
N SER A 88 9.72 8.06 2.03
CA SER A 88 10.30 6.74 1.77
C SER A 88 9.22 5.67 1.90
N LEU A 89 8.98 4.92 0.82
CA LEU A 89 8.05 3.79 0.87
C LEU A 89 8.57 2.69 1.81
N ASN A 90 9.89 2.45 1.87
CA ASN A 90 10.48 1.49 2.79
C ASN A 90 10.31 1.89 4.25
N ALA A 91 10.46 3.17 4.58
CA ALA A 91 10.24 3.68 5.93
C ALA A 91 8.76 3.54 6.33
N LEU A 92 7.83 3.80 5.42
CA LEU A 92 6.40 3.55 5.63
C LEU A 92 6.13 2.07 5.88
N ARG A 93 6.59 1.17 4.99
CA ARG A 93 6.44 -0.29 5.10
C ARG A 93 6.94 -0.86 6.42
N GLN A 94 7.96 -0.24 6.99
CA GLN A 94 8.61 -0.66 8.23
C GLN A 94 8.04 0.06 9.47
N GLY A 95 7.01 0.87 9.33
CA GLY A 95 6.39 1.62 10.43
C GLY A 95 7.28 2.74 11.00
N ARG A 96 8.30 3.18 10.25
CA ARG A 96 9.15 4.32 10.60
C ARG A 96 8.51 5.66 10.22
N ILE A 97 7.59 5.65 9.26
CA ILE A 97 6.69 6.76 8.94
C ILE A 97 5.28 6.30 9.29
N MET A 98 4.64 7.00 10.24
CA MET A 98 3.29 6.69 10.74
C MET A 98 2.29 7.81 10.46
N SER A 99 2.69 8.84 9.74
CA SER A 99 1.82 9.90 9.24
C SER A 99 2.45 10.58 8.03
N PHE A 100 1.64 11.16 7.16
CA PHE A 100 2.09 11.94 6.00
C PHE A 100 1.06 13.00 5.64
N LEU A 101 1.52 14.06 4.99
CA LEU A 101 0.67 15.07 4.37
C LEU A 101 0.30 14.64 2.94
N ALA A 102 -0.94 14.91 2.52
CA ALA A 102 -1.34 14.70 1.13
C ALA A 102 -2.39 15.70 0.64
N ASP A 103 -2.29 16.04 -0.63
CA ASP A 103 -3.39 16.64 -1.39
C ASP A 103 -4.38 15.53 -1.78
N THR A 104 -5.67 15.82 -1.66
CA THR A 104 -6.74 14.87 -2.04
C THR A 104 -7.38 15.29 -3.35
N TYR A 105 -7.60 14.33 -4.25
CA TYR A 105 -8.21 14.51 -5.57
C TYR A 105 -9.51 13.72 -5.72
N ASP A 106 -10.54 14.35 -6.31
CA ASP A 106 -11.73 13.69 -6.85
C ASP A 106 -11.42 13.23 -8.28
N GLY A 107 -11.18 11.93 -8.45
CA GLY A 107 -10.57 11.33 -9.63
C GLY A 107 -9.09 11.00 -9.42
N HIS A 108 -8.41 10.62 -10.52
CA HIS A 108 -7.00 10.25 -10.50
C HIS A 108 -6.11 11.49 -10.61
N PHE A 109 -5.20 11.70 -9.66
CA PHE A 109 -4.37 12.91 -9.58
C PHE A 109 -3.52 13.16 -10.84
N GLU A 110 -3.00 12.12 -11.51
CA GLU A 110 -2.21 12.28 -12.75
C GLU A 110 -3.06 12.32 -14.03
N ARG A 111 -4.37 12.05 -13.94
CA ARG A 111 -5.24 11.89 -15.11
C ARG A 111 -6.47 12.79 -15.04
N GLY A 112 -6.24 14.04 -14.64
CA GLY A 112 -7.25 15.10 -14.68
C GLY A 112 -8.23 15.12 -13.50
N GLY A 113 -7.93 14.41 -12.41
CA GLY A 113 -8.68 14.54 -11.17
C GLY A 113 -8.65 15.98 -10.63
N ALA A 114 -9.73 16.39 -9.96
CA ALA A 114 -9.82 17.73 -9.37
C ALA A 114 -9.31 17.70 -7.94
N ARG A 115 -8.33 18.56 -7.61
CA ARG A 115 -7.88 18.73 -6.23
C ARG A 115 -9.03 19.32 -5.40
N ILE A 116 -9.41 18.62 -4.34
CA ILE A 116 -10.49 19.03 -3.44
C ILE A 116 -9.98 19.52 -2.10
N HIS A 117 -8.84 18.99 -1.65
CA HIS A 117 -8.24 19.30 -0.36
C HIS A 117 -6.72 19.35 -0.48
N GLU A 118 -6.08 20.17 0.35
CA GLU A 118 -4.64 20.42 0.32
C GLU A 118 -4.02 20.05 1.67
N ALA A 119 -2.88 19.34 1.62
CA ALA A 119 -2.03 19.03 2.76
C ALA A 119 -2.77 18.52 4.02
N ASP A 120 -3.77 17.63 3.85
CA ASP A 120 -4.38 16.97 4.99
C ASP A 120 -3.38 15.99 5.62
N SER A 121 -3.32 15.95 6.95
CA SER A 121 -2.49 14.99 7.68
C SER A 121 -3.21 13.66 7.84
N PHE A 122 -2.70 12.62 7.18
CA PHE A 122 -3.15 11.24 7.33
C PHE A 122 -2.25 10.51 8.32
N LYS A 123 -2.83 9.89 9.33
CA LYS A 123 -2.14 9.05 10.31
C LYS A 123 -2.37 7.57 9.95
N ILE A 124 -1.32 6.78 9.96
CA ILE A 124 -1.36 5.34 9.70
C ILE A 124 -1.63 4.61 11.01
N ASN A 125 -2.65 3.76 11.01
CA ASN A 125 -3.00 2.95 12.19
C ASN A 125 -2.45 1.53 12.09
N LYS A 126 -2.74 0.84 10.97
CA LYS A 126 -2.40 -0.57 10.77
C LYS A 126 -2.10 -0.83 9.30
N ILE A 127 -0.95 -1.44 9.03
CA ILE A 127 -0.63 -2.01 7.71
C ILE A 127 -1.28 -3.39 7.64
N ILE A 128 -2.10 -3.62 6.60
CA ILE A 128 -2.83 -4.88 6.40
C ILE A 128 -2.35 -5.66 5.18
N LEU A 129 -1.65 -5.01 4.23
CA LEU A 129 -0.92 -5.65 3.15
C LEU A 129 0.44 -4.98 2.99
N ASN A 130 1.50 -5.76 2.89
CA ASN A 130 2.86 -5.29 2.58
C ASN A 130 3.60 -6.41 1.85
N LYS A 131 3.60 -6.34 0.52
CA LYS A 131 4.21 -7.36 -0.36
C LYS A 131 4.95 -6.68 -1.51
N ASP A 132 6.16 -7.14 -1.79
CA ASP A 132 6.85 -6.79 -3.01
C ASP A 132 6.11 -7.40 -4.21
N ILE A 133 6.15 -6.70 -5.35
CA ILE A 133 5.61 -7.22 -6.60
C ILE A 133 6.67 -8.10 -7.25
N THR A 134 6.34 -9.38 -7.42
CA THR A 134 7.16 -10.36 -8.14
C THR A 134 6.46 -10.81 -9.41
N LEU A 135 7.10 -10.56 -10.55
CA LEU A 135 6.59 -10.85 -11.91
C LEU A 135 6.95 -12.28 -12.33
N GLU A 136 6.73 -13.25 -11.45
CA GLU A 136 7.15 -14.66 -11.66
C GLU A 136 5.96 -15.61 -11.89
N ASN A 137 4.73 -15.07 -11.92
CA ASN A 137 3.50 -15.86 -12.01
C ASN A 137 2.49 -15.18 -12.95
N PRO A 138 1.61 -15.97 -13.60
CA PRO A 138 0.44 -15.41 -14.28
C PRO A 138 -0.56 -14.81 -13.29
N ASN A 139 -1.53 -14.04 -13.80
CA ASN A 139 -2.70 -13.60 -13.03
C ASN A 139 -3.48 -14.81 -12.48
N GLY A 140 -4.37 -14.56 -11.51
CA GLY A 140 -5.15 -15.62 -10.84
C GLY A 140 -4.71 -15.91 -9.41
N TYR A 141 -3.93 -15.02 -8.80
CA TYR A 141 -3.59 -15.08 -7.39
C TYR A 141 -4.14 -13.87 -6.67
N PHE A 142 -4.70 -14.07 -5.48
CA PHE A 142 -5.30 -13.01 -4.69
C PHE A 142 -4.87 -13.16 -3.23
N PHE A 143 -4.60 -12.03 -2.58
CA PHE A 143 -4.44 -11.94 -1.14
C PHE A 143 -5.81 -11.87 -0.48
N ASP A 144 -6.10 -12.78 0.43
CA ASP A 144 -7.25 -12.75 1.32
C ASP A 144 -6.80 -12.21 2.68
N ILE A 145 -7.38 -11.07 3.08
CA ILE A 145 -6.93 -10.26 4.20
C ILE A 145 -8.12 -9.90 5.08
N LYS A 146 -8.05 -10.20 6.39
CA LYS A 146 -9.00 -9.62 7.36
C LYS A 146 -8.68 -8.12 7.52
N ALA A 147 -9.55 -7.25 7.01
CA ALA A 147 -9.35 -5.80 7.07
C ALA A 147 -10.07 -5.16 8.26
N THR A 148 -11.26 -5.66 8.59
CA THR A 148 -12.03 -5.28 9.78
C THR A 148 -12.61 -6.54 10.45
N GLU A 149 -13.40 -6.36 11.51
CA GLU A 149 -14.08 -7.48 12.16
C GLU A 149 -15.17 -8.12 11.28
N GLN A 150 -15.85 -7.34 10.43
CA GLN A 150 -16.94 -7.86 9.60
C GLN A 150 -16.61 -7.96 8.11
N HIS A 151 -15.50 -7.37 7.64
CA HIS A 151 -15.10 -7.44 6.23
C HIS A 151 -13.64 -7.84 6.00
N CYS A 152 -13.48 -8.74 5.03
CA CYS A 152 -12.22 -9.16 4.46
C CYS A 152 -12.01 -8.43 3.13
N LEU A 153 -10.76 -8.31 2.69
CA LEU A 153 -10.38 -7.87 1.36
C LEU A 153 -9.87 -9.05 0.53
N PHE A 154 -10.25 -9.06 -0.73
CA PHE A 154 -9.71 -9.94 -1.76
C PHE A 154 -8.97 -9.07 -2.78
N VAL A 155 -7.64 -9.08 -2.69
CA VAL A 155 -6.76 -8.15 -3.42
C VAL A 155 -5.98 -8.92 -4.46
N HIS A 156 -6.06 -8.55 -5.73
CA HIS A 156 -5.29 -9.21 -6.77
C HIS A 156 -3.79 -9.12 -6.48
N LYS A 157 -3.05 -10.23 -6.52
CA LYS A 157 -1.60 -10.23 -6.49
C LYS A 157 -1.13 -9.83 -7.88
N ILE A 158 -0.56 -8.64 -8.01
CA ILE A 158 -0.02 -8.15 -9.27
C ILE A 158 1.01 -9.15 -9.80
N ALA A 159 0.85 -9.49 -11.07
CA ALA A 159 1.53 -10.58 -11.74
C ALA A 159 2.26 -10.04 -12.99
N GLU A 160 2.72 -10.93 -13.86
CA GLU A 160 3.28 -10.54 -15.16
C GLU A 160 2.29 -9.69 -15.98
N THR A 161 2.81 -8.70 -16.72
CA THR A 161 1.99 -7.83 -17.58
C THR A 161 1.56 -8.58 -18.85
N PRO A 162 0.30 -8.47 -19.31
CA PRO A 162 -0.74 -7.58 -18.79
C PRO A 162 -1.33 -8.05 -17.45
N SER A 163 -1.55 -7.09 -16.54
CA SER A 163 -2.07 -7.35 -15.19
C SER A 163 -3.08 -6.27 -14.78
N PHE A 164 -3.41 -6.20 -13.49
CA PHE A 164 -4.32 -5.19 -12.93
C PHE A 164 -4.14 -5.08 -11.41
N ASP A 165 -4.58 -3.96 -10.85
CA ASP A 165 -4.74 -3.80 -9.40
C ASP A 165 -6.24 -3.78 -9.08
N GLN A 166 -6.71 -4.75 -8.29
CA GLN A 166 -8.13 -4.87 -7.93
C GLN A 166 -8.26 -5.15 -6.45
N ILE A 167 -9.17 -4.42 -5.80
CA ILE A 167 -9.52 -4.60 -4.40
C ILE A 167 -11.02 -4.83 -4.33
N LEU A 168 -11.39 -6.00 -3.81
CA LEU A 168 -12.78 -6.35 -3.49
C LEU A 168 -12.92 -6.49 -1.97
N SER A 169 -14.10 -6.20 -1.43
CA SER A 169 -14.47 -6.53 -0.05
C SER A 169 -15.60 -7.56 -0.01
N TYR A 170 -15.64 -8.36 1.05
CA TYR A 170 -16.73 -9.31 1.32
C TYR A 170 -16.88 -9.56 2.82
N PRO A 171 -18.04 -10.08 3.29
CA PRO A 171 -18.23 -10.46 4.68
C PRO A 171 -17.14 -11.43 5.16
N CYS A 172 -16.52 -11.10 6.28
CA CYS A 172 -15.38 -11.82 6.81
C CYS A 172 -15.82 -12.89 7.80
N HIS A 173 -15.26 -14.09 7.64
CA HIS A 173 -15.41 -15.18 8.61
C HIS A 173 -14.06 -15.60 9.22
N LYS A 174 -12.99 -14.89 8.88
CA LYS A 174 -11.63 -15.18 9.34
C LYS A 174 -11.47 -14.76 10.81
N GLN A 175 -10.83 -15.63 11.57
CA GLN A 175 -10.51 -15.39 12.98
C GLN A 175 -9.09 -14.84 13.16
N ASN A 176 -8.20 -15.06 12.19
CA ASN A 176 -6.82 -14.61 12.23
C ASN A 176 -6.59 -13.42 11.28
N ASP A 177 -5.51 -12.68 11.54
CA ASP A 177 -5.10 -11.50 10.78
C ASP A 177 -4.04 -11.81 9.70
N TYR A 178 -3.74 -13.09 9.45
CA TYR A 178 -2.72 -13.45 8.46
C TYR A 178 -3.24 -13.25 7.04
N VAL A 179 -2.34 -12.75 6.18
CA VAL A 179 -2.59 -12.64 4.74
C VAL A 179 -2.42 -14.01 4.10
N GLU A 180 -3.49 -14.54 3.55
CA GLU A 180 -3.49 -15.81 2.83
C GLU A 180 -3.39 -15.56 1.32
N LEU A 181 -2.62 -16.39 0.60
CA LEU A 181 -2.54 -16.33 -0.85
C LEU A 181 -3.44 -17.41 -1.45
N ILE A 182 -4.46 -16.99 -2.19
CA ILE A 182 -5.46 -17.87 -2.80
C ILE A 182 -5.25 -17.89 -4.30
N LYS A 183 -5.15 -19.09 -4.88
CA LYS A 183 -5.18 -19.29 -6.33
C LYS A 183 -6.62 -19.40 -6.79
N THR A 184 -6.95 -18.74 -7.88
CA THR A 184 -8.26 -18.75 -8.54
C THR A 184 -8.10 -19.05 -10.03
N ASP A 185 -9.21 -19.33 -10.70
CA ASP A 185 -9.26 -19.45 -12.16
C ASP A 185 -9.44 -18.08 -12.85
N TYR A 186 -9.46 -16.99 -12.08
CA TYR A 186 -9.72 -15.63 -12.56
C TYR A 186 -8.42 -14.92 -12.97
N ALA A 187 -8.06 -15.02 -14.25
CA ALA A 187 -6.90 -14.32 -14.81
C ALA A 187 -7.16 -12.87 -15.23
N GLU A 188 -8.41 -12.43 -15.15
CA GLU A 188 -8.90 -11.09 -15.53
C GLU A 188 -9.66 -10.44 -14.36
N PRO A 189 -9.88 -9.11 -14.36
CA PRO A 189 -10.66 -8.44 -13.32
C PRO A 189 -12.02 -9.13 -13.10
N ILE A 190 -12.29 -9.50 -11.85
CA ILE A 190 -13.43 -10.39 -11.49
C ILE A 190 -14.79 -9.86 -11.97
N MET A 191 -14.99 -8.54 -12.10
CA MET A 191 -16.24 -7.95 -12.60
C MET A 191 -16.46 -8.07 -14.11
N GLN A 192 -15.42 -8.39 -14.89
CA GLN A 192 -15.51 -8.49 -16.35
C GLN A 192 -16.08 -9.85 -16.81
N LEU A 193 -16.30 -10.80 -15.88
CA LEU A 193 -16.72 -12.17 -16.15
C LEU A 193 -18.23 -12.44 -16.06
N GLY A 194 -19.05 -11.42 -15.79
CA GLY A 194 -20.52 -11.51 -15.84
C GLY A 194 -21.17 -12.21 -14.63
N LEU A 195 -21.93 -11.43 -13.85
CA LEU A 195 -23.07 -11.82 -12.99
C LEU A 195 -22.92 -12.94 -11.94
N HIS A 196 -21.79 -13.63 -11.83
CA HIS A 196 -21.51 -14.65 -10.80
C HIS A 196 -20.37 -14.28 -9.85
N VAL A 197 -20.00 -12.99 -9.81
CA VAL A 197 -19.18 -12.48 -8.70
C VAL A 197 -19.98 -12.72 -7.43
N GLN A 198 -19.45 -13.61 -6.60
CA GLN A 198 -20.11 -14.30 -5.50
C GLN A 198 -20.94 -13.35 -4.64
N ILE A 199 -22.14 -13.79 -4.26
CA ILE A 199 -23.07 -13.09 -3.36
C ILE A 199 -22.27 -12.49 -2.20
N GLY A 200 -22.22 -11.16 -2.12
CA GLY A 200 -21.58 -10.43 -1.02
C GLY A 200 -20.24 -9.74 -1.34
N MET A 201 -19.66 -9.89 -2.53
CA MET A 201 -18.46 -9.12 -2.92
C MET A 201 -18.82 -7.72 -3.46
N THR A 202 -18.06 -6.71 -3.05
CA THR A 202 -18.15 -5.32 -3.54
C THR A 202 -16.79 -4.87 -4.06
N GLN A 203 -16.75 -4.29 -5.26
CA GLN A 203 -15.51 -3.72 -5.78
C GLN A 203 -15.23 -2.35 -5.16
N LEU A 204 -14.07 -2.23 -4.52
CA LEU A 204 -13.59 -0.99 -3.90
C LEU A 204 -12.66 -0.23 -4.84
N TYR A 205 -11.88 -0.94 -5.66
CA TYR A 205 -10.93 -0.35 -6.59
C TYR A 205 -10.61 -1.29 -7.76
N LEU A 206 -10.35 -0.71 -8.94
CA LEU A 206 -9.81 -1.39 -10.11
C LEU A 206 -8.98 -0.42 -10.96
N GLU A 207 -7.75 -0.83 -11.29
CA GLU A 207 -6.85 -0.18 -12.23
C GLU A 207 -6.25 -1.20 -13.20
N THR A 208 -6.30 -0.89 -14.48
CA THR A 208 -5.81 -1.77 -15.56
C THR A 208 -4.85 -1.06 -16.51
N LYS A 209 -4.87 0.28 -16.58
CA LYS A 209 -4.13 1.07 -17.56
C LYS A 209 -2.64 1.08 -17.28
N ASP A 210 -2.25 1.12 -16.00
CA ASP A 210 -0.84 1.16 -15.59
C ASP A 210 -0.17 -0.24 -15.64
N PHE A 211 -0.91 -1.25 -16.11
CA PHE A 211 -0.51 -2.66 -16.13
C PHE A 211 -0.63 -3.32 -17.52
N GLN A 212 -0.70 -2.52 -18.59
CA GLN A 212 -0.72 -2.98 -19.98
C GLN A 212 0.68 -3.34 -20.50
#